data_AF-A0A2K2F9W7-F1
#
_entry.id   AF-A0A2K2F9W7-F1
#
_cell.length_a   1.000
_cell.length_b   1.000
_cell.length_c   1.000
_cell.angle_alpha   90.00
_cell.angle_beta   90.00
_cell.angle_gamma   90.00
#
_symmetry.space_group_name_H-M   'P 1'
#
loop_
_entity.id
_entity.type
_entity.pdbx_description
1 polymer ?
#
loop_
_entity_poly.entity_id
_entity_poly.type
_entity_poly.pdbx_seq_one_letter_code
_entity_poly.pdbx_strand_id
1 'polypeptide(L)'
;MENIYWVEEWAKIRQNEVVRLPKSFKIHEDFLGHISTEDFETAFREIWEIYINIYGDIAKSPETFGMPLYEIKNYNSFTTQARDSRNAPYRPFHLLYNLLVSGSFHNGDFIIDISNFKAVNKVRNSNILLKRLSDYGFFFEGLKNYKVTNQNISMFYPNNNGVMLVLKLMAEKAHTTNRLNDFFSCHYKLFQDDMKTANYGMGADIVADKMHNEEEQEFIYEMDAILRGMGYFAKPKEWNEGPGYAYYDKESVMKSNGPYHYWMLSWKTELILYLRIRNASMCLDYLKQCPDTVKQIFLRGDSGCKNRLNGTCKFGQEYSIDGDTYWRCGCCNAPFYFKPIKEDIPHYIKLVELGLKK
;
A
#
# COMPACT_ATOMS: atom_id res chain seq x y z
N MET A 1 5.22 20.52 6.73
CA MET A 1 6.67 20.61 6.44
C MET A 1 6.85 19.99 5.07
N GLU A 2 7.51 20.69 4.15
CA GLU A 2 7.84 20.14 2.83
C GLU A 2 8.97 19.11 3.01
N ASN A 3 8.81 17.90 2.49
CA ASN A 3 9.82 16.85 2.64
C ASN A 3 11.10 17.27 1.92
N ILE A 4 12.24 17.11 2.57
CA ILE A 4 13.56 17.42 2.03
C ILE A 4 14.07 16.22 1.22
N TYR A 5 13.92 15.01 1.78
CA TYR A 5 14.41 13.77 1.19
C TYR A 5 13.28 12.86 0.73
N TRP A 6 13.51 12.12 -0.35
CA TRP A 6 12.55 11.13 -0.86
C TRP A 6 12.12 10.11 0.21
N VAL A 7 13.03 9.72 1.09
CA VAL A 7 12.74 8.69 2.10
C VAL A 7 11.74 9.16 3.16
N GLU A 8 11.66 10.46 3.44
CA GLU A 8 10.71 11.03 4.40
C GLU A 8 9.28 10.86 3.89
N GLU A 9 9.08 11.20 2.61
CA GLU A 9 7.80 11.00 1.92
C GLU A 9 7.40 9.53 1.92
N TRP A 10 8.32 8.64 1.50
CA TRP A 10 8.02 7.22 1.44
C TRP A 10 7.78 6.60 2.81
N ALA A 11 8.50 7.02 3.85
CA ALA A 11 8.25 6.57 5.20
C ALA A 11 6.86 6.98 5.69
N LYS A 12 6.41 8.20 5.37
CA LYS A 12 5.04 8.62 5.68
C LYS A 12 4.00 7.80 4.93
N ILE A 13 4.25 7.51 3.64
CA ILE A 13 3.40 6.61 2.86
C ILE A 13 3.35 5.22 3.49
N ARG A 14 4.50 4.65 3.90
CA ARG A 14 4.53 3.31 4.53
C ARG A 14 3.84 3.29 5.89
N GLN A 15 3.95 4.38 6.66
CA GLN A 15 3.16 4.56 7.89
C GLN A 15 1.67 4.48 7.59
N ASN A 16 1.21 5.17 6.54
CA ASN A 16 -0.17 5.13 6.10
C ASN A 16 -0.53 3.80 5.41
N GLU A 17 0.41 2.93 5.06
CA GLU A 17 0.10 1.60 4.53
C GLU A 17 -0.10 0.56 5.64
N VAL A 18 0.27 0.89 6.89
CA VAL A 18 -0.07 0.08 8.05
C VAL A 18 -1.59 0.00 8.14
N VAL A 19 -2.14 -1.22 8.15
CA VAL A 19 -3.59 -1.43 8.05
C VAL A 19 -4.31 -0.76 9.21
N ARG A 20 -5.50 -0.21 8.97
CA ARG A 20 -6.35 0.28 10.07
C ARG A 20 -6.72 -0.87 10.99
N LEU A 21 -6.45 -0.70 12.28
CA LEU A 21 -6.72 -1.72 13.28
C LEU A 21 -8.18 -1.62 13.78
N PRO A 22 -9.04 -2.62 13.53
CA PRO A 22 -10.39 -2.63 14.10
C PRO A 22 -10.37 -2.76 15.63
N LYS A 23 -11.51 -2.50 16.29
CA LYS A 23 -11.68 -2.65 17.75
C LYS A 23 -11.54 -4.10 18.22
N SER A 24 -11.86 -5.06 17.36
CA SER A 24 -11.59 -6.48 17.55
C SER A 24 -11.55 -7.13 16.17
N PHE A 25 -10.93 -8.31 16.08
CA PHE A 25 -10.92 -9.07 14.84
C PHE A 25 -10.91 -10.56 15.11
N LYS A 26 -11.41 -11.33 14.13
CA LYS A 26 -11.38 -12.78 14.20
C LYS A 26 -9.93 -13.27 14.20
N ILE A 27 -9.60 -14.14 15.16
CA ILE A 27 -8.33 -14.87 15.23
C ILE A 27 -8.65 -16.36 15.10
N HIS A 28 -7.96 -17.05 14.20
CA HIS A 28 -8.07 -18.48 14.00
C HIS A 28 -7.44 -19.26 15.16
N GLU A 29 -8.01 -20.41 15.51
CA GLU A 29 -7.59 -21.22 16.66
C GLU A 29 -6.11 -21.65 16.61
N ASP A 30 -5.58 -21.90 15.40
CA ASP A 30 -4.14 -22.13 15.13
C ASP A 30 -3.19 -21.11 15.78
N PHE A 31 -3.64 -19.87 15.99
CA PHE A 31 -2.81 -18.81 16.57
C PHE A 31 -3.02 -18.61 18.06
N LEU A 32 -4.08 -19.19 18.63
CA LEU A 32 -4.42 -18.98 20.04
C LEU A 32 -3.62 -19.91 20.94
N GLY A 33 -3.39 -21.17 20.59
CA GLY A 33 -2.57 -22.08 21.41
C GLY A 33 -2.89 -22.02 22.91
N HIS A 34 -2.03 -21.37 23.70
CA HIS A 34 -2.23 -21.07 25.13
C HIS A 34 -2.45 -19.59 25.48
N ILE A 35 -2.41 -18.68 24.50
CA ILE A 35 -2.70 -17.26 24.69
C ILE A 35 -4.22 -17.01 24.52
N SER A 36 -4.79 -16.17 25.37
CA SER A 36 -6.19 -15.78 25.23
C SER A 36 -6.38 -14.85 24.03
N THR A 37 -7.59 -14.79 23.48
CA THR A 37 -7.92 -13.82 22.41
C THR A 37 -7.63 -12.39 22.83
N GLU A 38 -7.93 -12.03 24.09
CA GLU A 38 -7.73 -10.67 24.61
C GLU A 38 -6.25 -10.32 24.76
N ASP A 39 -5.43 -11.25 25.26
CA ASP A 39 -3.98 -11.07 25.35
C ASP A 39 -3.34 -10.99 23.96
N PHE A 40 -3.85 -11.78 23.00
CA PHE A 40 -3.40 -11.73 21.61
C PHE A 40 -3.70 -10.37 20.99
N GLU A 41 -4.93 -9.88 21.11
CA GLU A 41 -5.33 -8.57 20.59
C GLU A 41 -4.56 -7.43 21.26
N THR A 42 -4.29 -7.53 22.57
CA THR A 42 -3.49 -6.56 23.33
C THR A 42 -2.05 -6.52 22.81
N ALA A 43 -1.39 -7.68 22.67
CA ALA A 43 -0.06 -7.78 22.10
C ALA A 43 -0.01 -7.28 20.65
N PHE A 44 -1.03 -7.60 19.84
CA PHE A 44 -1.09 -7.14 18.46
C PHE A 44 -1.29 -5.63 18.33
N ARG A 45 -2.05 -4.99 19.22
CA ARG A 45 -2.17 -3.53 19.31
C ARG A 45 -0.83 -2.87 19.59
N GLU A 46 -0.07 -3.41 20.53
CA GLU A 46 1.26 -2.89 20.86
C GLU A 46 2.23 -3.06 19.67
N ILE A 47 2.18 -4.20 18.98
CA ILE A 47 2.93 -4.41 17.72
C ILE A 47 2.53 -3.36 16.68
N TRP A 48 1.24 -3.11 16.50
CA TRP A 48 0.75 -2.12 15.55
C TRP A 48 1.28 -0.71 15.86
N GLU A 49 1.31 -0.31 17.14
CA GLU A 49 1.88 0.96 17.57
C GLU A 49 3.39 1.04 17.29
N ILE A 50 4.14 -0.04 17.52
CA ILE A 50 5.56 -0.14 17.15
C ILE A 50 5.73 0.15 15.64
N TYR A 51 4.88 -0.41 14.79
CA TYR A 51 4.94 -0.20 13.34
C TYR A 51 4.73 1.27 12.96
N ILE A 52 3.66 1.87 13.50
CA ILE A 52 3.34 3.28 13.28
C ILE A 52 4.47 4.19 13.74
N ASN A 53 5.04 3.92 14.91
CA ASN A 53 6.08 4.74 15.50
C ASN A 53 7.40 4.63 14.72
N ILE A 54 7.82 3.42 14.31
CA ILE A 54 9.05 3.24 13.51
C ILE A 54 8.94 3.99 12.18
N TYR A 55 7.86 3.81 11.41
CA TYR A 55 7.73 4.53 10.13
C TYR A 55 7.63 6.05 10.34
N GLY A 56 6.90 6.48 11.37
CA GLY A 56 6.77 7.89 11.72
C GLY A 56 8.11 8.53 12.09
N ASP A 57 8.95 7.83 12.82
CA ASP A 57 10.28 8.32 13.22
C ASP A 57 11.28 8.30 12.06
N ILE A 58 11.17 7.34 11.13
CA ILE A 58 11.93 7.40 9.88
C ILE A 58 11.53 8.63 9.05
N ALA A 59 10.24 8.97 9.02
CA ALA A 59 9.79 10.16 8.30
C ALA A 59 10.29 11.46 8.93
N LYS A 60 10.52 11.49 10.25
CA LYS A 60 11.02 12.67 10.98
C LYS A 60 12.54 12.77 11.01
N SER A 61 13.24 11.65 11.11
CA SER A 61 14.69 11.60 11.35
C SER A 61 15.32 10.38 10.65
N PRO A 62 15.26 10.32 9.31
CA PRO A 62 15.70 9.17 8.52
C PRO A 62 17.17 8.77 8.76
N GLU A 63 18.03 9.74 9.05
CA GLU A 63 19.45 9.55 9.32
C GLU A 63 19.72 8.66 10.54
N THR A 64 18.85 8.72 11.56
CA THR A 64 19.00 7.89 12.78
C THR A 64 18.80 6.40 12.52
N PHE A 65 18.13 6.06 11.42
CA PHE A 65 17.92 4.68 10.95
C PHE A 65 18.90 4.29 9.84
N GLY A 66 19.84 5.17 9.47
CA GLY A 66 20.78 4.93 8.37
C GLY A 66 20.09 4.83 7.01
N MET A 67 19.04 5.63 6.80
CA MET A 67 18.31 5.71 5.54
C MET A 67 19.07 6.56 4.50
N PRO A 68 18.81 6.35 3.20
CA PRO A 68 19.41 7.17 2.16
C PRO A 68 18.81 8.59 2.15
N LEU A 69 19.66 9.61 2.17
CA LEU A 69 19.28 11.03 2.22
C LEU A 69 19.38 11.67 0.83
N TYR A 70 18.52 11.25 -0.10
CA TYR A 70 18.47 11.80 -1.46
C TYR A 70 17.45 12.95 -1.54
N GLU A 71 17.93 14.18 -1.77
CA GLU A 71 17.08 15.37 -1.86
C GLU A 71 16.14 15.33 -3.06
N ILE A 72 14.84 15.64 -2.85
CA ILE A 72 13.80 15.53 -3.89
C ILE A 72 14.11 16.43 -5.10
N LYS A 73 14.62 17.65 -4.87
CA LYS A 73 14.97 18.60 -5.93
C LYS A 73 16.05 18.11 -6.90
N ASN A 74 16.89 17.16 -6.48
CA ASN A 74 18.02 16.66 -7.28
C ASN A 74 17.67 15.39 -8.06
N TYR A 75 16.57 14.71 -7.70
CA TYR A 75 16.23 13.39 -8.24
C TYR A 75 14.74 13.32 -8.54
N ASN A 76 14.36 13.14 -9.81
CA ASN A 76 12.97 12.87 -10.14
C ASN A 76 12.52 11.47 -9.63
N SER A 77 11.20 11.23 -9.62
CA SER A 77 10.58 10.02 -9.09
C SER A 77 10.95 8.71 -9.84
N PHE A 78 11.56 8.80 -11.02
CA PHE A 78 11.97 7.64 -11.83
C PHE A 78 13.45 7.27 -11.66
N THR A 79 14.22 8.06 -10.91
CA THR A 79 15.64 7.81 -10.66
C THR A 79 15.89 6.56 -9.81
N THR A 80 17.12 6.03 -9.83
CA THR A 80 17.52 4.93 -8.94
C THR A 80 17.47 5.34 -7.47
N GLN A 81 17.78 6.60 -7.17
CA GLN A 81 17.74 7.20 -5.83
C GLN A 81 16.31 7.26 -5.25
N ALA A 82 15.34 7.71 -6.06
CA ALA A 82 13.94 7.70 -5.66
C ALA A 82 13.43 6.26 -5.42
N ARG A 83 13.86 5.30 -6.25
CA ARG A 83 13.52 3.88 -6.07
C ARG A 83 14.15 3.24 -4.82
N ASP A 84 15.40 3.57 -4.49
CA ASP A 84 16.03 3.10 -3.24
C ASP A 84 15.29 3.67 -2.02
N SER A 85 14.97 4.97 -2.05
CA SER A 85 14.21 5.65 -0.99
C SER A 85 12.81 5.07 -0.79
N ARG A 86 12.17 4.58 -1.86
CA ARG A 86 10.86 3.93 -1.81
C ARG A 86 10.82 2.67 -0.94
N ASN A 87 11.92 1.91 -0.96
CA ASN A 87 12.00 0.62 -0.28
C ASN A 87 12.75 0.70 1.06
N ALA A 88 13.55 1.75 1.27
CA ALA A 88 14.36 1.92 2.47
C ALA A 88 13.56 1.88 3.79
N PRO A 89 12.35 2.47 3.90
CA PRO A 89 11.56 2.42 5.13
C PRO A 89 11.18 1.00 5.58
N TYR A 90 11.15 0.01 4.68
CA TYR A 90 10.88 -1.38 5.04
C TYR A 90 12.06 -2.08 5.73
N ARG A 91 13.28 -1.52 5.67
CA ARG A 91 14.50 -2.18 6.18
C ARG A 91 14.42 -2.62 7.65
N PRO A 92 13.88 -1.83 8.61
CA PRO A 92 13.74 -2.30 10.00
C PRO A 92 12.82 -3.51 10.12
N PHE A 93 11.69 -3.51 9.41
CA PHE A 93 10.75 -4.63 9.43
C PHE A 93 11.26 -5.84 8.68
N HIS A 94 12.03 -5.64 7.61
CA HIS A 94 12.70 -6.73 6.93
C HIS A 94 13.77 -7.39 7.82
N LEU A 95 14.47 -6.59 8.63
CA LEU A 95 15.39 -7.11 9.65
C LEU A 95 14.65 -7.87 10.74
N LEU A 96 13.56 -7.29 11.28
CA LEU A 96 12.72 -7.91 12.31
C LEU A 96 12.14 -9.24 11.80
N TYR A 97 11.60 -9.26 10.59
CA TYR A 97 11.13 -10.47 9.92
C TYR A 97 12.22 -11.53 9.84
N ASN A 98 13.42 -11.16 9.37
CA ASN A 98 14.55 -12.09 9.25
C ASN A 98 14.98 -12.69 10.59
N LEU A 99 14.95 -11.90 11.68
CA LEU A 99 15.20 -12.39 13.04
C LEU A 99 14.13 -13.41 13.45
N LEU A 100 12.85 -13.10 13.23
CA LEU A 100 11.71 -13.92 13.63
C LEU A 100 11.62 -15.25 12.89
N VAL A 101 11.86 -15.26 11.57
CA VAL A 101 11.85 -16.52 10.78
C VAL A 101 13.07 -17.40 11.05
N SER A 102 14.17 -16.81 11.55
CA SER A 102 15.39 -17.53 11.91
C SER A 102 15.44 -17.97 13.37
N GLY A 103 14.44 -17.60 14.17
CA GLY A 103 14.38 -17.92 15.60
C GLY A 103 13.25 -18.85 15.99
N SER A 104 13.37 -19.41 17.19
CA SER A 104 12.39 -20.31 17.81
C SER A 104 12.40 -20.16 19.32
N PHE A 105 11.28 -20.51 19.95
CA PHE A 105 11.20 -20.57 21.41
C PHE A 105 11.84 -21.87 21.93
N HIS A 106 12.71 -21.74 22.93
CA HIS A 106 13.30 -22.84 23.69
C HIS A 106 13.10 -22.56 25.18
N ASN A 107 12.29 -23.38 25.85
CA ASN A 107 11.98 -23.22 27.28
C ASN A 107 11.48 -21.81 27.67
N GLY A 108 10.76 -21.13 26.77
CA GLY A 108 10.25 -19.77 26.96
C GLY A 108 11.15 -18.66 26.40
N ASP A 109 12.43 -18.94 26.14
CA ASP A 109 13.36 -17.97 25.57
C ASP A 109 13.31 -18.00 24.04
N PHE A 110 13.20 -16.83 23.41
CA PHE A 110 13.25 -16.73 21.95
C PHE A 110 14.71 -16.59 21.48
N ILE A 111 15.21 -17.62 20.80
CA ILE A 111 16.60 -17.72 20.36
C ILE A 111 16.63 -17.71 18.84
N ILE A 112 17.40 -16.80 18.26
CA ILE A 112 17.68 -16.73 16.83
C ILE A 112 18.93 -17.57 16.51
N ASP A 113 18.77 -18.51 15.58
CA ASP A 113 19.90 -19.25 15.02
C ASP A 113 20.74 -18.34 14.12
N ILE A 114 22.00 -18.17 14.49
CA ILE A 114 22.90 -17.23 13.83
C ILE A 114 23.24 -17.64 12.39
N SER A 115 23.26 -18.94 12.10
CA SER A 115 23.60 -19.46 10.78
C SER A 115 22.45 -19.21 9.80
N ASN A 116 21.23 -19.52 10.22
CA ASN A 116 20.00 -19.24 9.48
C ASN A 116 19.82 -17.74 9.25
N PHE A 117 20.01 -16.93 10.30
CA PHE A 117 19.89 -15.49 10.20
C PHE A 117 20.88 -14.89 9.20
N LYS A 118 22.16 -15.32 9.22
CA LYS A 118 23.17 -14.86 8.24
C LYS A 118 22.85 -15.31 6.81
N ALA A 119 22.23 -16.48 6.63
CA ALA A 119 21.83 -16.96 5.32
C ALA A 119 20.76 -16.04 4.70
N VAL A 120 19.72 -15.68 5.47
CA VAL A 120 18.57 -14.91 4.97
C VAL A 120 18.75 -13.40 5.02
N ASN A 121 19.50 -12.86 5.99
CA ASN A 121 19.58 -11.42 6.17
C ASN A 121 20.49 -10.74 5.14
N LYS A 122 19.90 -9.82 4.35
CA LYS A 122 20.60 -8.94 3.39
C LYS A 122 20.38 -7.45 3.68
N VAL A 123 19.80 -7.12 4.82
CA VAL A 123 19.48 -5.74 5.19
C VAL A 123 20.77 -4.95 5.43
N ARG A 124 20.89 -3.78 4.81
CA ARG A 124 22.02 -2.87 5.03
C ARG A 124 21.88 -2.17 6.39
N ASN A 125 23.01 -1.82 7.00
CA ASN A 125 23.04 -1.10 8.29
C ASN A 125 22.31 -1.84 9.42
N SER A 126 22.27 -3.18 9.42
CA SER A 126 21.55 -3.96 10.43
C SER A 126 21.95 -3.60 11.87
N ASN A 127 23.20 -3.23 12.12
CA ASN A 127 23.64 -2.82 13.46
C ASN A 127 22.99 -1.51 13.94
N ILE A 128 22.74 -0.56 13.04
CA ILE A 128 22.03 0.69 13.36
C ILE A 128 20.57 0.37 13.64
N LEU A 129 19.96 -0.47 12.81
CA LEU A 129 18.57 -0.86 12.94
C LEU A 129 18.30 -1.71 14.20
N LEU A 130 19.19 -2.65 14.54
CA LEU A 130 19.13 -3.41 15.80
C LEU A 130 19.17 -2.47 17.01
N LYS A 131 20.05 -1.46 16.97
CA LYS A 131 20.08 -0.43 18.02
C LYS A 131 18.76 0.33 18.09
N ARG A 132 18.21 0.76 16.95
CA ARG A 132 16.94 1.50 16.90
C ARG A 132 15.77 0.66 17.38
N LEU A 133 15.72 -0.65 17.11
CA LEU A 133 14.67 -1.53 17.63
C LEU A 133 14.62 -1.54 19.18
N SER A 134 15.76 -1.34 19.86
CA SER A 134 15.76 -1.21 21.32
C SER A 134 15.02 0.02 21.84
N ASP A 135 14.94 1.10 21.05
CA ASP A 135 14.15 2.28 21.40
C ASP A 135 12.63 1.97 21.41
N TYR A 136 12.21 0.84 20.83
CA TYR A 136 10.82 0.38 20.78
C TYR A 136 10.53 -0.80 21.73
N GLY A 137 11.46 -1.11 22.66
CA GLY A 137 11.27 -2.13 23.70
C GLY A 137 11.88 -3.50 23.42
N PHE A 138 12.58 -3.69 22.29
CA PHE A 138 13.27 -4.95 22.00
C PHE A 138 14.66 -5.03 22.65
N PHE A 139 14.90 -6.10 23.38
CA PHE A 139 16.20 -6.39 23.98
C PHE A 139 16.89 -7.52 23.24
N PHE A 140 18.22 -7.42 23.14
CA PHE A 140 19.04 -8.37 22.41
C PHE A 140 20.27 -8.76 23.22
N GLU A 141 20.53 -10.06 23.32
CA GLU A 141 21.77 -10.63 23.87
C GLU A 141 22.55 -11.37 22.78
N GLY A 142 23.86 -11.57 22.97
CA GLY A 142 24.74 -12.21 21.97
C GLY A 142 25.25 -11.26 20.86
N LEU A 143 24.84 -9.99 20.91
CA LEU A 143 25.37 -8.92 20.03
C LEU A 143 26.58 -8.22 20.68
N LYS A 144 27.54 -7.77 19.86
CA LYS A 144 28.65 -6.91 20.30
C LYS A 144 28.51 -5.53 19.69
N ASN A 145 28.17 -4.51 20.49
CA ASN A 145 27.85 -3.15 20.00
C ASN A 145 26.80 -3.18 18.88
N TYR A 146 25.72 -3.95 19.08
CA TYR A 146 24.67 -4.22 18.09
C TYR A 146 25.15 -4.86 16.78
N LYS A 147 26.39 -5.36 16.73
CA LYS A 147 26.89 -6.16 15.60
C LYS A 147 26.65 -7.64 15.89
N VAL A 148 26.15 -8.30 14.85
CA VAL A 148 25.93 -9.75 14.78
C VAL A 148 27.26 -10.47 14.93
N THR A 149 27.35 -11.42 15.87
CA THR A 149 28.56 -12.21 16.13
C THR A 149 28.44 -13.62 15.54
N ASN A 150 29.23 -14.58 16.01
CA ASN A 150 29.05 -16.01 15.69
C ASN A 150 28.23 -16.75 16.76
N GLN A 151 27.72 -16.04 17.77
CA GLN A 151 26.83 -16.58 18.78
C GLN A 151 25.38 -16.41 18.35
N ASN A 152 24.51 -17.30 18.83
CA ASN A 152 23.08 -17.12 18.72
C ASN A 152 22.65 -15.85 19.46
N ILE A 153 21.53 -15.27 19.02
CA ILE A 153 21.00 -14.03 19.57
C ILE A 153 19.76 -14.39 20.36
N SER A 154 19.68 -13.97 21.62
CA SER A 154 18.41 -13.99 22.35
C SER A 154 17.71 -12.66 22.14
N MET A 155 16.40 -12.69 21.88
CA MET A 155 15.59 -11.49 21.68
C MET A 155 14.34 -11.58 22.55
N PHE A 156 14.03 -10.53 23.31
CA PHE A 156 12.87 -10.53 24.19
C PHE A 156 12.21 -9.15 24.29
N TYR A 157 10.96 -9.15 24.75
CA TYR A 157 10.12 -7.97 24.92
C TYR A 157 9.50 -8.00 26.33
N PRO A 158 10.11 -7.33 27.33
CA PRO A 158 9.81 -7.56 28.74
C PRO A 158 8.48 -6.96 29.21
N ASN A 159 7.96 -5.95 28.51
CA ASN A 159 6.74 -5.26 28.94
C ASN A 159 5.48 -6.08 28.69
N ASN A 160 5.51 -6.93 27.65
CA ASN A 160 4.38 -7.74 27.23
C ASN A 160 4.87 -9.06 26.60
N ASN A 161 4.66 -10.15 27.34
CA ASN A 161 5.11 -11.48 26.93
C ASN A 161 4.44 -11.97 25.63
N GLY A 162 3.26 -11.44 25.29
CA GLY A 162 2.54 -11.80 24.07
C GLY A 162 3.18 -11.24 22.79
N VAL A 163 3.92 -10.12 22.87
CA VAL A 163 4.46 -9.43 21.69
C VAL A 163 5.40 -10.32 20.88
N MET A 164 6.35 -11.00 21.55
CA MET A 164 7.29 -11.90 20.87
C MET A 164 6.58 -13.08 20.21
N LEU A 165 5.57 -13.65 20.89
CA LEU A 165 4.78 -14.77 20.36
C LEU A 165 3.99 -14.36 19.13
N VAL A 166 3.22 -13.26 19.22
CA VAL A 166 2.38 -12.78 18.12
C VAL A 166 3.23 -12.35 16.92
N LEU A 167 4.36 -11.67 17.13
CA LEU A 167 5.30 -11.33 16.06
C LEU A 167 5.85 -12.57 15.35
N LYS A 168 6.22 -13.60 16.12
CA LYS A 168 6.72 -14.86 15.58
C LYS A 168 5.66 -15.54 14.71
N LEU A 169 4.43 -15.66 15.22
CA LEU A 169 3.30 -16.21 14.47
C LEU A 169 3.01 -15.39 13.20
N MET A 170 3.05 -14.06 13.28
CA MET A 170 2.88 -13.18 12.12
C MET A 170 3.94 -13.41 11.04
N ALA A 171 5.21 -13.53 11.45
CA ALA A 171 6.33 -13.75 10.54
C ALA A 171 6.26 -15.13 9.88
N GLU A 172 5.96 -16.18 10.65
CA GLU A 172 5.77 -17.54 10.13
C GLU A 172 4.60 -17.58 9.16
N LYS A 173 3.46 -16.99 9.53
CA LYS A 173 2.29 -16.90 8.67
C LYS A 173 2.62 -16.22 7.34
N ALA A 174 3.27 -15.06 7.40
CA ALA A 174 3.70 -14.33 6.21
C ALA A 174 4.73 -15.11 5.38
N HIS A 175 5.61 -15.89 6.02
CA HIS A 175 6.56 -16.77 5.33
C HIS A 175 5.86 -17.90 4.59
N THR A 176 5.03 -18.68 5.29
CA THR A 176 4.32 -19.85 4.75
C THR A 176 3.38 -19.50 3.60
N THR A 177 2.80 -18.29 3.62
CA THR A 177 1.85 -17.84 2.60
C THR A 177 2.47 -16.90 1.55
N ASN A 178 3.77 -16.61 1.62
CA ASN A 178 4.48 -15.65 0.76
C ASN A 178 3.83 -14.25 0.77
N ARG A 179 3.50 -13.76 1.97
CA ARG A 179 2.80 -12.49 2.23
C ARG A 179 3.70 -11.51 3.01
N LEU A 180 4.95 -11.36 2.59
CA LEU A 180 5.91 -10.47 3.25
C LEU A 180 5.43 -9.01 3.33
N ASN A 181 4.72 -8.52 2.29
CA ASN A 181 4.15 -7.17 2.29
C ASN A 181 3.09 -6.99 3.39
N ASP A 182 2.35 -8.04 3.73
CA ASP A 182 1.34 -8.02 4.80
C ASP A 182 2.03 -7.91 6.17
N PHE A 183 3.19 -8.56 6.34
CA PHE A 183 4.05 -8.34 7.50
C PHE A 183 4.53 -6.89 7.59
N PHE A 184 4.91 -6.25 6.46
CA PHE A 184 5.36 -4.85 6.45
C PHE A 184 4.24 -3.84 6.77
N SER A 185 2.99 -4.18 6.47
CA SER A 185 1.81 -3.37 6.79
C SER A 185 1.12 -3.77 8.10
N CYS A 186 1.70 -4.65 8.91
CA CYS A 186 1.12 -5.17 10.15
C CYS A 186 -0.34 -5.67 9.94
N HIS A 187 -0.56 -6.53 8.93
CA HIS A 187 -1.89 -6.85 8.46
C HIS A 187 -2.63 -7.86 9.37
N TYR A 188 -3.62 -7.40 10.16
CA TYR A 188 -4.33 -8.26 11.12
C TYR A 188 -5.06 -9.45 10.47
N LYS A 189 -5.50 -9.34 9.21
CA LYS A 189 -6.17 -10.45 8.51
C LYS A 189 -5.26 -11.68 8.28
N LEU A 190 -3.94 -11.56 8.49
CA LEU A 190 -3.03 -12.71 8.53
C LEU A 190 -3.51 -13.78 9.53
N PHE A 191 -4.24 -13.39 10.58
CA PHE A 191 -4.70 -14.30 11.62
C PHE A 191 -6.12 -14.86 11.44
N GLN A 192 -6.83 -14.56 10.35
CA GLN A 192 -8.24 -14.91 10.20
C GLN A 192 -8.50 -16.36 9.75
N ASP A 193 -7.51 -16.96 9.10
CA ASP A 193 -7.50 -18.31 8.51
C ASP A 193 -6.44 -19.19 9.16
N ASP A 194 -6.40 -20.50 8.87
CA ASP A 194 -5.38 -21.43 9.37
C ASP A 194 -3.95 -21.00 9.01
N MET A 195 -2.90 -21.58 9.60
CA MET A 195 -1.50 -21.17 9.35
C MET A 195 -1.06 -21.20 7.87
N LYS A 196 -1.67 -22.05 7.03
CA LYS A 196 -1.25 -22.34 5.65
C LYS A 196 -2.04 -21.59 4.58
N THR A 197 -3.20 -20.99 4.91
CA THR A 197 -4.07 -20.35 3.91
C THR A 197 -4.32 -18.86 4.19
N ALA A 198 -4.41 -18.01 3.17
CA ALA A 198 -4.71 -16.58 3.36
C ALA A 198 -5.75 -16.14 2.33
N ASN A 199 -7.02 -16.14 2.73
CA ASN A 199 -8.18 -15.96 1.86
C ASN A 199 -8.71 -14.51 1.91
N TYR A 200 -7.82 -13.52 1.96
CA TYR A 200 -8.14 -12.08 1.90
C TYR A 200 -7.23 -11.36 0.90
N GLY A 201 -7.52 -10.08 0.63
CA GLY A 201 -6.73 -9.29 -0.30
C GLY A 201 -6.92 -9.80 -1.74
N MET A 202 -8.14 -10.20 -2.07
CA MET A 202 -8.57 -10.60 -3.40
C MET A 202 -9.60 -9.60 -3.93
N GLY A 203 -9.64 -9.39 -5.24
CA GLY A 203 -10.60 -8.47 -5.83
C GLY A 203 -10.39 -7.03 -5.37
N ALA A 204 -11.46 -6.34 -5.00
CA ALA A 204 -11.45 -4.95 -4.56
C ALA A 204 -10.74 -4.73 -3.20
N ASP A 205 -10.59 -5.78 -2.37
CA ASP A 205 -9.90 -5.70 -1.08
C ASP A 205 -8.47 -5.17 -1.21
N ILE A 206 -7.80 -5.45 -2.34
CA ILE A 206 -6.42 -4.99 -2.58
C ILE A 206 -6.29 -3.46 -2.51
N VAL A 207 -7.38 -2.73 -2.78
CA VAL A 207 -7.45 -1.27 -2.65
C VAL A 207 -8.06 -0.87 -1.32
N ALA A 208 -9.16 -1.52 -0.91
CA ALA A 208 -9.88 -1.18 0.33
C ALA A 208 -9.01 -1.31 1.58
N ASP A 209 -8.14 -2.33 1.64
CA ASP A 209 -7.24 -2.58 2.78
C ASP A 209 -6.14 -1.51 2.92
N LYS A 210 -6.00 -0.61 1.94
CA LYS A 210 -5.07 0.54 1.99
C LYS A 210 -5.74 1.85 2.42
N MET A 211 -7.07 1.88 2.53
CA MET A 211 -7.82 3.07 2.90
C MET A 211 -8.00 3.17 4.41
N HIS A 212 -7.93 4.40 4.93
CA HIS A 212 -8.12 4.69 6.36
C HIS A 212 -9.50 5.26 6.68
N ASN A 213 -10.25 5.69 5.66
CA ASN A 213 -11.61 6.19 5.80
C ASN A 213 -12.63 5.09 5.45
N GLU A 214 -13.66 4.94 6.29
CA GLU A 214 -14.80 4.04 6.04
C GLU A 214 -15.53 4.42 4.74
N GLU A 215 -15.72 5.71 4.46
CA GLU A 215 -16.42 6.14 3.23
C GLU A 215 -15.66 5.75 1.96
N GLU A 216 -14.32 5.76 2.00
CA GLU A 216 -13.49 5.32 0.88
C GLU A 216 -13.57 3.81 0.67
N GLN A 217 -13.63 3.03 1.76
CA GLN A 217 -13.84 1.58 1.69
C GLN A 217 -15.23 1.25 1.14
N GLU A 218 -16.27 1.92 1.63
CA GLU A 218 -17.64 1.78 1.13
C GLU A 218 -17.75 2.12 -0.36
N PHE A 219 -17.11 3.21 -0.80
CA PHE A 219 -17.03 3.54 -2.23
C PHE A 219 -16.45 2.37 -3.03
N ILE A 220 -15.33 1.80 -2.58
CA ILE A 220 -14.62 0.74 -3.31
C ILE A 220 -15.53 -0.49 -3.46
N TYR A 221 -16.17 -0.90 -2.37
CA TYR A 221 -17.06 -2.06 -2.38
C TYR A 221 -18.32 -1.83 -3.22
N GLU A 222 -18.93 -0.64 -3.14
CA GLU A 222 -20.12 -0.31 -3.92
C GLU A 222 -19.82 -0.21 -5.42
N MET A 223 -18.73 0.47 -5.79
CA MET A 223 -18.29 0.58 -7.18
C MET A 223 -17.95 -0.80 -7.75
N ASP A 224 -17.26 -1.66 -7.00
CA ASP A 224 -16.97 -3.03 -7.41
C ASP A 224 -18.26 -3.83 -7.64
N ALA A 225 -19.17 -3.83 -6.66
CA ALA A 225 -20.43 -4.55 -6.76
C ALA A 225 -21.25 -4.14 -7.99
N ILE A 226 -21.35 -2.83 -8.26
CA ILE A 226 -22.07 -2.30 -9.42
C ILE A 226 -21.39 -2.73 -10.73
N LEU A 227 -20.08 -2.49 -10.87
CA LEU A 227 -19.36 -2.84 -12.10
C LEU A 227 -19.39 -4.34 -12.39
N ARG A 228 -19.21 -5.17 -11.36
CA ARG A 228 -19.31 -6.64 -11.48
C ARG A 228 -20.73 -7.07 -11.83
N GLY A 229 -21.75 -6.45 -11.24
CA GLY A 229 -23.16 -6.65 -11.58
C GLY A 229 -23.50 -6.27 -13.02
N MET A 230 -22.83 -5.27 -13.58
CA MET A 230 -22.91 -4.87 -14.99
C MET A 230 -22.13 -5.81 -15.94
N GLY A 231 -21.46 -6.84 -15.44
CA GLY A 231 -20.72 -7.81 -16.23
C GLY A 231 -19.27 -7.42 -16.57
N TYR A 232 -18.69 -6.42 -15.89
CA TYR A 232 -17.28 -6.08 -16.10
C TYR A 232 -16.34 -7.18 -15.59
N PHE A 233 -15.30 -7.44 -16.37
CA PHE A 233 -14.17 -8.28 -15.98
C PHE A 233 -13.15 -7.44 -15.21
N ALA A 234 -12.56 -7.98 -14.15
CA ALA A 234 -11.65 -7.22 -13.31
C ALA A 234 -10.42 -8.03 -12.90
N LYS A 235 -9.30 -7.33 -12.72
CA LYS A 235 -8.06 -7.93 -12.21
C LYS A 235 -7.18 -6.93 -11.47
N PRO A 236 -6.26 -7.41 -10.62
CA PRO A 236 -5.22 -6.57 -10.03
C PRO A 236 -4.38 -5.87 -11.10
N LYS A 237 -4.07 -4.61 -10.84
CA LYS A 237 -3.19 -3.77 -11.65
C LYS A 237 -2.32 -2.95 -10.70
N GLU A 238 -1.07 -3.37 -10.57
CA GLU A 238 -0.10 -2.70 -9.72
C GLU A 238 0.47 -1.45 -10.38
N TRP A 239 0.79 -0.47 -9.54
CA TRP A 239 1.50 0.73 -9.93
C TRP A 239 2.58 1.06 -8.88
N ASN A 240 3.53 1.89 -9.27
CA ASN A 240 4.69 2.24 -8.45
C ASN A 240 4.31 2.85 -7.09
N GLU A 241 3.15 3.52 -7.05
CA GLU A 241 2.62 4.25 -5.91
C GLU A 241 1.53 3.48 -5.14
N GLY A 242 1.21 2.24 -5.54
CA GLY A 242 0.34 1.35 -4.77
C GLY A 242 -0.52 0.39 -5.62
N PRO A 243 -1.30 -0.48 -4.96
CA PRO A 243 -2.14 -1.46 -5.63
C PRO A 243 -3.38 -0.82 -6.24
N GLY A 244 -3.85 -1.39 -7.34
CA GLY A 244 -5.11 -0.98 -7.94
C GLY A 244 -5.87 -2.15 -8.55
N TYR A 245 -7.15 -1.94 -8.82
CA TYR A 245 -8.08 -2.93 -9.35
C TYR A 245 -8.80 -2.35 -10.57
N ALA A 246 -8.55 -2.95 -11.74
CA ALA A 246 -8.95 -2.42 -13.03
C ALA A 246 -10.09 -3.23 -13.66
N TYR A 247 -11.01 -2.53 -14.33
CA TYR A 247 -12.25 -3.09 -14.88
C TYR A 247 -12.30 -2.93 -16.40
N TYR A 248 -12.76 -3.98 -17.07
CA TYR A 248 -12.74 -4.16 -18.51
C TYR A 248 -14.11 -4.64 -19.00
N ASP A 249 -14.54 -4.16 -20.18
CA ASP A 249 -15.79 -4.58 -20.81
C ASP A 249 -15.75 -6.03 -21.32
N LYS A 250 -14.55 -6.53 -21.66
CA LYS A 250 -14.35 -7.86 -22.22
C LYS A 250 -13.20 -8.59 -21.55
N GLU A 251 -13.39 -9.89 -21.35
CA GLU A 251 -12.36 -10.76 -20.77
C GLU A 251 -11.10 -10.82 -21.64
N SER A 252 -11.25 -10.85 -22.97
CA SER A 252 -10.12 -10.88 -23.90
C SER A 252 -9.26 -9.61 -23.83
N VAL A 253 -9.89 -8.45 -23.62
CA VAL A 253 -9.19 -7.17 -23.41
C VAL A 253 -8.46 -7.19 -22.06
N MET A 254 -9.10 -7.69 -21.01
CA MET A 254 -8.45 -7.88 -19.71
C MET A 254 -7.23 -8.80 -19.82
N LYS A 255 -7.36 -9.98 -20.44
CA LYS A 255 -6.28 -10.97 -20.59
C LYS A 255 -5.09 -10.41 -21.38
N SER A 256 -5.36 -9.61 -22.41
CA SER A 256 -4.33 -8.96 -23.23
C SER A 256 -3.72 -7.68 -22.63
N ASN A 257 -4.08 -7.30 -21.39
CA ASN A 257 -3.68 -6.03 -20.78
C ASN A 257 -4.10 -4.79 -21.61
N GLY A 258 -5.24 -4.88 -22.28
CA GLY A 258 -5.78 -3.77 -23.07
C GLY A 258 -6.27 -2.58 -22.22
N PRO A 259 -6.98 -1.62 -22.84
CA PRO A 259 -7.48 -0.45 -22.14
C PRO A 259 -8.64 -0.81 -21.20
N TYR A 260 -8.43 -0.64 -19.88
CA TYR A 260 -9.48 -0.68 -18.87
C TYR A 260 -10.45 0.50 -19.01
N HIS A 261 -11.70 0.36 -18.56
CA HIS A 261 -12.67 1.46 -18.51
C HIS A 261 -12.60 2.22 -17.18
N TYR A 262 -12.43 1.48 -16.09
CA TYR A 262 -12.29 2.01 -14.74
C TYR A 262 -11.05 1.43 -14.09
N TRP A 263 -10.41 2.20 -13.23
CA TRP A 263 -9.34 1.69 -12.38
C TRP A 263 -9.37 2.42 -11.05
N MET A 264 -9.64 1.66 -9.98
CA MET A 264 -9.48 2.12 -8.61
C MET A 264 -8.04 1.90 -8.20
N LEU A 265 -7.39 2.93 -7.67
CA LEU A 265 -5.98 2.90 -7.31
C LEU A 265 -5.79 3.49 -5.92
N SER A 266 -5.06 2.78 -5.07
CA SER A 266 -4.46 3.36 -3.87
C SER A 266 -3.18 4.07 -4.27
N TRP A 267 -3.26 5.35 -4.63
CA TRP A 267 -2.11 6.16 -4.97
C TRP A 267 -1.52 6.77 -3.70
N LYS A 268 -0.38 6.25 -3.23
CA LYS A 268 0.27 6.71 -1.99
C LYS A 268 -0.73 6.75 -0.82
N THR A 269 -1.56 5.71 -0.70
CA THR A 269 -2.62 5.55 0.31
C THR A 269 -3.84 6.48 0.15
N GLU A 270 -3.95 7.18 -0.99
CA GLU A 270 -5.15 7.94 -1.36
C GLU A 270 -5.96 7.20 -2.43
N LEU A 271 -7.28 7.18 -2.28
CA LEU A 271 -8.17 6.61 -3.28
C LEU A 271 -8.25 7.51 -4.52
N ILE A 272 -7.86 6.97 -5.66
CA ILE A 272 -8.01 7.62 -6.96
C ILE A 272 -8.82 6.71 -7.88
N LEU A 273 -9.85 7.28 -8.51
CA LEU A 273 -10.61 6.63 -9.57
C LEU A 273 -10.20 7.18 -10.93
N TYR A 274 -9.82 6.28 -11.83
CA TYR A 274 -9.55 6.59 -13.24
C TYR A 274 -10.77 6.22 -14.09
N LEU A 275 -11.21 7.16 -14.94
CA LEU A 275 -12.30 6.97 -15.90
C LEU A 275 -11.80 7.11 -17.33
N ARG A 276 -12.05 6.09 -18.16
CA ARG A 276 -11.72 6.12 -19.59
C ARG A 276 -12.86 6.69 -20.41
N ILE A 277 -12.84 8.01 -20.51
CA ILE A 277 -13.68 8.79 -21.43
C ILE A 277 -12.78 9.19 -22.61
N ARG A 278 -13.10 8.71 -23.81
CA ARG A 278 -12.35 8.96 -25.06
C ARG A 278 -12.86 10.17 -25.84
N ASN A 279 -14.11 10.54 -25.62
CA ASN A 279 -14.76 11.69 -26.24
C ASN A 279 -15.55 12.47 -25.17
N ALA A 280 -14.89 13.41 -24.53
CA ALA A 280 -15.49 14.28 -23.50
C ALA A 280 -16.61 15.17 -24.05
N SER A 281 -16.58 15.53 -25.33
CA SER A 281 -17.62 16.36 -25.96
C SER A 281 -19.00 15.71 -25.90
N MET A 282 -19.07 14.37 -25.99
CA MET A 282 -20.32 13.61 -25.85
C MET A 282 -20.89 13.63 -24.42
N CYS A 283 -20.10 14.03 -23.43
CA CYS A 283 -20.52 14.11 -22.04
C CYS A 283 -21.06 15.49 -21.65
N LEU A 284 -20.82 16.54 -22.44
CA LEU A 284 -21.03 17.94 -22.03
C LEU A 284 -22.50 18.25 -21.70
N ASP A 285 -23.45 17.75 -22.47
CA ASP A 285 -24.88 17.99 -22.20
C ASP A 285 -25.36 17.28 -20.93
N TYR A 286 -24.80 16.11 -20.62
CA TYR A 286 -25.08 15.42 -19.37
C TYR A 286 -24.44 16.14 -18.18
N LEU A 287 -23.21 16.64 -18.33
CA LEU A 287 -22.48 17.36 -17.29
C LEU A 287 -23.22 18.61 -16.79
N LYS A 288 -24.00 19.28 -17.64
CA LYS A 288 -24.83 20.44 -17.24
C LYS A 288 -25.84 20.09 -16.13
N GLN A 289 -26.26 18.83 -16.07
CA GLN A 289 -27.25 18.33 -15.11
C GLN A 289 -26.60 17.66 -13.88
N CYS A 290 -25.29 17.43 -13.92
CA CYS A 290 -24.55 16.81 -12.83
C CYS A 290 -24.32 17.78 -11.65
N PRO A 291 -24.08 17.25 -10.44
CA PRO A 291 -23.61 18.07 -9.32
C PRO A 291 -22.22 18.65 -9.61
N ASP A 292 -21.86 19.71 -8.90
CA ASP A 292 -20.61 20.43 -9.14
C ASP A 292 -19.38 19.55 -8.83
N THR A 293 -19.49 18.62 -7.88
CA THR A 293 -18.47 17.60 -7.58
C THR A 293 -18.04 16.82 -8.83
N VAL A 294 -19.00 16.46 -9.69
CA VAL A 294 -18.76 15.76 -10.95
C VAL A 294 -18.23 16.72 -12.03
N LYS A 295 -18.77 17.94 -12.12
CA LYS A 295 -18.31 18.93 -13.12
C LYS A 295 -16.83 19.26 -12.94
N GLN A 296 -16.37 19.40 -11.70
CA GLN A 296 -14.97 19.74 -11.37
C GLN A 296 -13.96 18.74 -11.97
N ILE A 297 -14.35 17.49 -12.21
CA ILE A 297 -13.51 16.47 -12.86
C ILE A 297 -13.07 16.93 -14.27
N PHE A 298 -13.90 17.71 -14.96
CA PHE A 298 -13.66 18.20 -16.32
C PHE A 298 -13.00 19.59 -16.36
N LEU A 299 -12.94 20.31 -15.24
CA LEU A 299 -12.39 21.67 -15.18
C LEU A 299 -10.87 21.72 -14.93
N ARG A 300 -10.21 20.56 -14.98
CA ARG A 300 -8.75 20.46 -14.89
C ARG A 300 -8.17 20.11 -16.25
N GLY A 301 -7.16 20.87 -16.68
CA GLY A 301 -6.39 20.60 -17.90
C GLY A 301 -5.04 19.97 -17.59
N ASP A 302 -4.55 19.13 -18.50
CA ASP A 302 -3.16 18.66 -18.49
C ASP A 302 -2.33 19.56 -19.41
N SER A 303 -1.04 19.74 -19.12
CA SER A 303 -0.08 20.42 -20.02
C SER A 303 0.26 19.56 -21.25
N GLY A 304 0.14 18.24 -21.12
CA GLY A 304 0.36 17.28 -22.20
C GLY A 304 1.81 16.89 -22.41
N CYS A 305 2.03 15.99 -23.38
CA CYS A 305 3.34 15.44 -23.70
C CYS A 305 3.89 16.02 -25.01
N LYS A 306 5.12 15.64 -25.40
CA LYS A 306 5.74 16.05 -26.66
C LYS A 306 4.84 15.81 -27.88
N ASN A 307 4.04 14.74 -27.90
CA ASN A 307 3.11 14.48 -29.00
C ASN A 307 2.01 15.55 -29.09
N ARG A 308 1.57 16.14 -27.97
CA ARG A 308 0.64 17.27 -27.99
C ARG A 308 1.34 18.51 -28.55
N LEU A 309 2.52 18.84 -28.03
CA LEU A 309 3.30 20.00 -28.46
C LEU A 309 3.63 19.96 -29.96
N ASN A 310 3.85 18.76 -30.50
CA ASN A 310 4.14 18.53 -31.91
C ASN A 310 2.87 18.33 -32.78
N GLY A 311 1.67 18.42 -32.22
CA GLY A 311 0.41 18.23 -32.96
C GLY A 311 0.14 16.80 -33.45
N THR A 312 0.82 15.79 -32.91
CA THR A 312 0.72 14.38 -33.36
C THR A 312 -0.04 13.47 -32.38
N CYS A 313 -0.62 14.03 -31.32
CA CYS A 313 -1.31 13.26 -30.29
C CYS A 313 -2.64 12.68 -30.79
N LYS A 314 -2.76 11.35 -30.82
CA LYS A 314 -3.97 10.62 -31.24
C LYS A 314 -4.89 10.18 -30.08
N PHE A 315 -4.44 10.42 -28.84
CA PHE A 315 -5.11 9.93 -27.63
C PHE A 315 -5.58 11.04 -26.71
N GLY A 316 -5.08 12.27 -26.89
CA GLY A 316 -5.56 13.42 -26.16
C GLY A 316 -6.94 13.85 -26.65
N GLN A 317 -7.69 14.51 -25.78
CA GLN A 317 -8.99 15.08 -26.11
C GLN A 317 -9.04 16.52 -25.65
N GLU A 318 -9.65 17.35 -26.48
CA GLU A 318 -9.91 18.78 -26.24
C GLU A 318 -11.42 18.99 -26.24
N TYR A 319 -11.90 19.81 -25.31
CA TYR A 319 -13.31 20.16 -25.16
C TYR A 319 -13.42 21.51 -24.47
N SER A 320 -14.58 22.17 -24.62
CA SER A 320 -14.83 23.47 -23.99
C SER A 320 -16.04 23.43 -23.06
N ILE A 321 -15.92 24.07 -21.90
CA ILE A 321 -17.01 24.28 -20.92
C ILE A 321 -17.04 25.78 -20.62
N ASP A 322 -18.21 26.39 -20.76
CA ASP A 322 -18.43 27.83 -20.48
C ASP A 322 -17.47 28.80 -21.18
N GLY A 323 -16.96 28.40 -22.35
CA GLY A 323 -16.01 29.20 -23.15
C GLY A 323 -14.53 28.89 -22.90
N ASP A 324 -14.21 28.18 -21.81
CA ASP A 324 -12.84 27.75 -21.49
C ASP A 324 -12.51 26.40 -22.14
N THR A 325 -11.34 26.31 -22.75
CA THR A 325 -10.86 25.08 -23.41
C THR A 325 -9.97 24.27 -22.47
N TYR A 326 -10.33 22.99 -22.32
CA TYR A 326 -9.61 22.02 -21.52
C TYR A 326 -9.04 20.91 -22.40
N TRP A 327 -7.89 20.39 -21.99
CA TRP A 327 -7.24 19.29 -22.69
C TRP A 327 -6.83 18.19 -21.70
N ARG A 328 -7.08 16.93 -22.05
CA ARG A 328 -6.72 15.76 -21.23
C ARG A 328 -5.87 14.76 -22.00
N CYS A 329 -4.83 14.24 -21.36
CA CYS A 329 -3.93 13.25 -21.94
C CYS A 329 -4.50 11.82 -21.80
N GLY A 330 -4.68 11.12 -22.92
CA GLY A 330 -5.05 9.70 -22.91
C GLY A 330 -3.93 8.72 -23.30
N CYS A 331 -2.67 9.17 -23.37
CA CYS A 331 -1.57 8.36 -23.90
C CYS A 331 -1.10 7.24 -22.96
N CYS A 332 -1.02 7.52 -21.65
CA CYS A 332 -0.40 6.60 -20.68
C CYS A 332 -1.43 5.94 -19.75
N ASN A 333 -2.44 6.69 -19.32
CA ASN A 333 -3.50 6.24 -18.43
C ASN A 333 -4.87 6.71 -18.94
N ALA A 334 -5.95 6.33 -18.26
CA ALA A 334 -7.23 6.94 -18.55
C ALA A 334 -7.19 8.47 -18.30
N PRO A 335 -7.87 9.29 -19.12
CA PRO A 335 -7.61 10.74 -19.13
C PRO A 335 -8.17 11.49 -17.91
N PHE A 336 -9.17 10.92 -17.24
CA PHE A 336 -9.81 11.52 -16.08
C PHE A 336 -9.46 10.70 -14.86
N TYR A 337 -8.94 11.38 -13.84
CA TYR A 337 -8.60 10.79 -12.56
C TYR A 337 -8.75 11.82 -11.44
N PHE A 338 -9.33 11.38 -10.34
CA PHE A 338 -9.77 12.24 -9.24
C PHE A 338 -10.01 11.39 -7.99
N LYS A 339 -10.13 12.05 -6.83
CA LYS A 339 -10.61 11.44 -5.60
C LYS A 339 -12.12 11.26 -5.71
N PRO A 340 -12.65 10.02 -5.70
CA PRO A 340 -14.08 9.80 -5.94
C PRO A 340 -14.92 10.09 -4.69
N ILE A 341 -16.22 10.29 -4.94
CA ILE A 341 -17.29 10.43 -3.96
C ILE A 341 -18.34 9.36 -4.26
N LYS A 342 -18.87 8.73 -3.21
CA LYS A 342 -19.80 7.58 -3.27
C LYS A 342 -21.12 7.93 -3.96
N GLU A 343 -21.71 9.07 -3.61
CA GLU A 343 -22.99 9.54 -4.13
C GLU A 343 -22.96 9.76 -5.65
N ASP A 344 -21.76 10.00 -6.20
CA ASP A 344 -21.55 10.33 -7.60
C ASP A 344 -21.26 9.10 -8.50
N ILE A 345 -21.23 7.88 -7.94
CA ILE A 345 -21.01 6.63 -8.70
C ILE A 345 -21.89 6.53 -9.97
N PRO A 346 -23.22 6.80 -9.92
CA PRO A 346 -24.07 6.73 -11.10
C PRO A 346 -23.60 7.66 -12.23
N HIS A 347 -23.08 8.84 -11.87
CA HIS A 347 -22.56 9.81 -12.83
C HIS A 347 -21.26 9.31 -13.47
N TYR A 348 -20.34 8.73 -12.69
CA TYR A 348 -19.09 8.19 -13.22
C TYR A 348 -19.33 7.11 -14.28
N ILE A 349 -20.29 6.21 -14.02
CA ILE A 349 -20.68 5.17 -14.95
C ILE A 349 -21.27 5.78 -16.22
N LYS A 350 -22.23 6.69 -16.07
CA LYS A 350 -22.90 7.31 -17.22
C LYS A 350 -21.94 8.09 -18.11
N LEU A 351 -20.99 8.80 -17.51
CA LEU A 351 -19.98 9.56 -18.25
C LEU A 351 -19.07 8.65 -19.09
N VAL A 352 -18.64 7.53 -18.53
CA VAL A 352 -17.85 6.54 -19.28
C VAL A 352 -18.67 5.93 -20.41
N GLU A 353 -19.94 5.58 -20.20
CA GLU A 353 -20.82 5.06 -21.26
C GLU A 353 -20.98 6.04 -22.44
N LEU A 354 -21.24 7.32 -22.14
CA LEU A 354 -21.42 8.37 -23.14
C LEU A 354 -20.12 8.63 -23.92
N GLY A 355 -19.00 8.68 -23.22
CA GLY A 355 -17.72 9.09 -23.78
C GLY A 355 -16.81 7.96 -24.25
N LEU A 356 -17.24 6.69 -24.21
CA LEU A 356 -16.37 5.55 -24.52
C LEU A 356 -15.99 5.48 -26.00
N LYS A 357 -16.92 5.85 -26.87
CA LYS A 357 -16.74 5.82 -28.32
C LYS A 357 -16.01 7.09 -28.75
N LYS A 358 -15.06 6.94 -29.67
CA LYS A 358 -14.35 8.07 -30.27
C LYS A 358 -15.27 8.84 -31.19
#